data_AF-A0A183C074-F1
#
_entry.id   AF-A0A183C074-F1
#
_cell.length_a   1.000
_cell.length_b   1.000
_cell.length_c   1.000
_cell.angle_alpha   90.00
_cell.angle_beta   90.00
_cell.angle_gamma   90.00
#
_symmetry.space_group_name_H-M   'P 1'
#
loop_
_entity.id
_entity.type
_entity.pdbx_description
1 polymer ?
#
loop_
_entity_poly.entity_id
_entity_poly.type
_entity_poly.pdbx_seq_one_letter_code
_entity_poly.pdbx_strand_id
1 'polypeptide(L)'
;MSSSSSSGGDADWKPVPPCGCGWQHYRAIKMEWHAHPLGIGTKLQILNAHILATTMFGPAGLVTVSTLVPGDKRHHAVLVYFICGACSKVNRCTYDFSNHGKENRWGYYGRSLQLMAVTNLYFSYEKVEDVFRGMWTKYSLHGGNCKDWACDFYNRVNEKCEEERLWNNFWRVAHTVLFGEWRTQS
;
A
#
# COMPACT_ATOMS: atom_id res chain seq x y z
N MET A 1 28.75 20.90 9.11
CA MET A 1 28.85 19.45 9.37
C MET A 1 27.46 18.87 9.16
N SER A 2 27.21 18.31 7.97
CA SER A 2 25.91 17.73 7.63
C SER A 2 25.95 16.24 7.94
N SER A 3 25.21 15.84 8.96
CA SER A 3 25.09 14.45 9.38
C SER A 3 24.25 13.68 8.37
N SER A 4 24.90 12.90 7.52
CA SER A 4 24.26 11.94 6.63
C SER A 4 23.78 10.74 7.45
N SER A 5 22.50 10.73 7.81
CA SER A 5 21.85 9.57 8.41
C SER A 5 21.72 8.48 7.35
N SER A 6 22.61 7.49 7.44
CA SER A 6 22.56 6.25 6.65
C SER A 6 21.34 5.43 7.06
N SER A 7 20.24 5.57 6.32
CA SER A 7 19.10 4.66 6.41
C SER A 7 19.47 3.36 5.70
N GLY A 8 19.64 2.29 6.47
CA GLY A 8 19.92 0.94 5.96
C GLY A 8 18.95 0.58 4.84
N GLY A 9 19.47 0.50 3.63
CA GLY A 9 18.66 0.44 2.43
C GLY A 9 17.69 -0.75 2.41
N ASP A 10 16.42 -0.45 2.14
CA ASP A 10 15.52 -1.34 1.42
C ASP A 10 16.21 -1.68 0.09
N ALA A 11 17.06 -2.71 0.09
CA ALA A 11 18.07 -2.98 -0.95
C ALA A 11 17.50 -3.30 -2.35
N ASP A 12 16.22 -3.04 -2.56
CA ASP A 12 15.46 -3.39 -3.74
C ASP A 12 14.39 -2.34 -4.09
N TRP A 13 14.32 -1.22 -3.35
CA TRP A 13 13.41 -0.13 -3.67
C TRP A 13 13.83 0.58 -4.97
N LYS A 14 12.86 0.77 -5.88
CA LYS A 14 13.03 1.48 -7.15
C LYS A 14 12.24 2.79 -7.08
N PRO A 15 12.89 3.94 -6.80
CA PRO A 15 12.19 5.22 -6.75
C PRO A 15 11.69 5.59 -8.15
N VAL A 16 10.44 6.04 -8.23
CA VAL A 16 9.84 6.52 -9.48
C VAL A 16 9.16 7.84 -9.19
N PRO A 17 9.81 8.99 -9.44
CA PRO A 17 9.24 10.27 -9.09
C PRO A 17 7.92 10.52 -9.86
N PRO A 18 6.93 11.17 -9.24
CA PRO A 18 5.71 11.56 -9.92
C PRO A 18 6.04 12.57 -11.04
N CYS A 19 5.18 12.64 -12.05
CA CYS A 19 5.40 13.50 -13.21
C CYS A 19 5.32 15.02 -12.97
N GLY A 20 4.97 15.46 -11.75
CA GLY A 20 4.94 16.89 -11.37
C GLY A 20 3.72 17.69 -11.84
N CYS A 21 2.76 17.09 -12.55
CA CYS A 21 1.57 17.80 -13.04
C CYS A 21 0.55 18.17 -11.94
N GLY A 22 0.75 17.70 -10.70
CA GLY A 22 -0.22 17.84 -9.61
C GLY A 22 -1.08 16.59 -9.42
N TRP A 23 -1.42 16.28 -8.17
CA TRP A 23 -2.08 15.03 -7.78
C TRP A 23 -3.54 14.92 -8.26
N GLN A 24 -4.21 16.05 -8.50
CA GLN A 24 -5.58 16.12 -9.00
C GLN A 24 -5.74 15.44 -10.38
N HIS A 25 -4.65 15.36 -11.15
CA HIS A 25 -4.62 14.72 -12.47
C HIS A 25 -4.39 13.21 -12.40
N TYR A 26 -4.11 12.65 -11.22
CA TYR A 26 -3.86 11.21 -11.08
C TYR A 26 -5.16 10.42 -10.91
N ARG A 27 -5.24 9.33 -11.68
CA ARG A 27 -6.29 8.32 -11.60
C ARG A 27 -5.64 6.95 -11.42
N ALA A 28 -6.02 6.24 -10.37
CA ALA A 28 -5.63 4.86 -10.15
C ALA A 28 -6.27 3.99 -11.23
N ILE A 29 -5.44 3.17 -11.88
CA ILE A 29 -5.85 2.28 -12.98
C ILE A 29 -5.70 0.80 -12.63
N LYS A 30 -4.82 0.50 -11.67
CA LYS A 30 -4.49 -0.86 -11.26
C LYS A 30 -3.94 -0.84 -9.84
N MET A 31 -4.21 -1.90 -9.09
CA MET A 31 -3.61 -2.15 -7.79
C MET A 31 -3.17 -3.60 -7.68
N GLU A 32 -2.01 -3.82 -7.05
CA GLU A 32 -1.42 -5.13 -6.85
C GLU A 32 -1.00 -5.27 -5.38
N TRP A 33 -1.36 -6.38 -4.75
CA TRP A 33 -0.89 -6.73 -3.41
C TRP A 33 0.24 -7.74 -3.53
N HIS A 34 1.40 -7.42 -2.96
CA HIS A 34 2.62 -8.21 -3.04
C HIS A 34 3.12 -8.63 -1.66
N ALA A 35 3.83 -9.77 -1.63
CA ALA A 35 4.67 -10.19 -0.53
C ALA A 35 6.15 -10.12 -0.96
N HIS A 36 6.97 -9.44 -0.17
CA HIS A 36 8.39 -9.16 -0.42
C HIS A 36 9.27 -9.80 0.67
N PRO A 37 10.54 -10.11 0.40
CA PRO A 37 11.45 -10.51 1.46
C PRO A 37 11.70 -9.31 2.39
N LEU A 38 11.71 -9.52 3.71
CA LEU A 38 12.16 -8.47 4.65
C LEU A 38 13.59 -8.02 4.31
N GLY A 39 13.80 -6.71 4.29
CA GLY A 39 15.10 -6.09 4.07
C GLY A 39 16.14 -6.55 5.09
N ILE A 40 17.43 -6.48 4.73
CA ILE A 40 18.54 -6.89 5.59
C ILE A 40 18.56 -6.09 6.90
N GLY A 41 18.17 -4.82 6.87
CA GLY A 41 18.06 -3.97 8.07
C GLY A 41 17.11 -4.53 9.12
N THR A 42 15.93 -4.99 8.72
CA THR A 42 14.93 -5.59 9.62
C THR A 42 15.40 -6.95 10.14
N LYS A 43 16.13 -7.74 9.32
CA LYS A 43 16.76 -8.99 9.76
C LYS A 43 17.83 -8.75 10.82
N LEU A 44 18.64 -7.70 10.67
CA LEU A 44 19.67 -7.33 11.64
C LEU A 44 19.06 -6.86 12.97
N GLN A 45 17.96 -6.11 12.94
CA GLN A 45 17.24 -5.69 14.15
C GLN A 45 16.65 -6.88 14.90
N ILE A 46 16.05 -7.84 14.18
CA ILE A 46 15.55 -9.10 14.77
C ILE A 46 16.71 -9.91 15.36
N LEU A 47 17.85 -9.99 14.64
CA LEU A 47 19.05 -10.67 15.13
C LEU A 47 19.63 -10.00 16.39
N ASN A 48 19.69 -8.67 16.41
CA ASN A 48 20.15 -7.91 17.58
C ASN A 48 19.22 -8.11 18.78
N ALA A 49 17.91 -8.12 18.57
CA ALA A 49 16.94 -8.43 19.62
C ALA A 49 17.11 -9.86 20.16
N HIS A 50 17.38 -10.83 19.28
CA HIS A 50 17.74 -12.20 19.68
C HIS A 50 19.02 -12.26 20.50
N ILE A 51 20.08 -11.58 20.08
CA ILE A 51 21.37 -11.54 20.80
C ILE A 51 21.18 -10.91 22.18
N LEU A 52 20.47 -9.78 22.27
CA LEU A 52 20.15 -9.09 23.53
C LEU A 52 19.34 -9.97 24.48
N ALA A 53 18.33 -10.68 23.98
CA ALA A 53 17.55 -11.58 24.82
C ALA A 53 18.38 -12.78 25.33
N THR A 54 19.30 -13.29 24.49
CA THR A 54 20.20 -14.39 24.85
C THR A 54 21.21 -13.99 25.91
N THR A 55 21.76 -12.77 25.81
CA THR A 55 22.73 -12.25 26.79
C THR A 55 22.06 -11.91 28.13
N MET A 56 20.82 -11.40 28.11
CA MET A 56 20.11 -10.99 29.32
C MET A 56 19.43 -12.13 30.07
N PHE A 57 18.90 -13.14 29.36
CA PHE A 57 18.06 -14.19 29.95
C PHE A 57 18.62 -15.60 29.78
N GLY A 58 19.84 -15.72 29.24
CA GLY A 58 20.47 -17.00 28.96
C GLY A 58 19.72 -17.82 27.88
N PRO A 59 20.05 -19.11 27.72
CA PRO A 59 19.41 -19.97 26.72
C PRO A 59 17.89 -20.16 26.92
N ALA A 60 17.35 -19.90 28.12
CA ALA A 60 15.92 -19.88 28.39
C ALA A 60 15.20 -18.67 27.74
N GLY A 61 15.90 -17.54 27.56
CA GLY A 61 15.42 -16.38 26.80
C GLY A 61 15.28 -16.61 25.30
N LEU A 62 16.00 -17.62 24.77
CA LEU A 62 15.95 -17.97 23.36
C LEU A 62 14.58 -18.55 22.97
N VAL A 63 13.99 -19.35 23.88
CA VAL A 63 12.69 -20.02 23.70
C VAL A 63 11.55 -19.00 23.66
N THR A 64 11.67 -17.88 24.38
CA THR A 64 10.68 -16.80 24.39
C THR A 64 10.75 -15.92 23.13
N VAL A 65 11.93 -15.63 22.58
CA VAL A 65 12.01 -14.83 21.34
C VAL A 65 11.60 -15.63 20.10
N SER A 66 11.98 -16.90 19.99
CA SER A 66 11.60 -17.75 18.84
C SER A 66 10.10 -18.06 18.77
N THR A 67 9.39 -18.00 19.89
CA THR A 67 7.92 -18.13 19.95
C THR A 67 7.18 -16.79 19.76
N LEU A 68 7.87 -15.66 19.97
CA LEU A 68 7.36 -14.30 19.73
C LEU A 68 7.62 -13.75 18.32
N VAL A 69 8.22 -14.54 17.42
CA VAL A 69 8.30 -14.21 15.99
C VAL A 69 7.46 -15.22 15.20
N PRO A 70 6.11 -15.16 15.23
CA PRO A 70 5.29 -16.03 14.42
C PRO A 70 5.42 -15.65 12.94
N GLY A 71 5.50 -16.68 12.10
CA GLY A 71 4.79 -16.75 10.81
C GLY A 71 5.06 -15.67 9.77
N ASP A 72 5.77 -16.07 8.72
CA ASP A 72 5.98 -15.33 7.47
C ASP A 72 6.91 -14.10 7.59
N LYS A 73 8.20 -14.31 7.26
CA LYS A 73 9.25 -13.27 7.17
C LYS A 73 9.06 -12.36 5.95
N ARG A 74 7.81 -12.17 5.52
CA ARG A 74 7.45 -11.44 4.31
C ARG A 74 6.87 -10.11 4.70
N HIS A 75 7.33 -9.07 4.03
CA HIS A 75 6.73 -7.76 4.09
C HIS A 75 5.62 -7.68 3.04
N HIS A 76 4.41 -7.35 3.45
CA HIS A 76 3.30 -7.17 2.53
C HIS A 76 3.09 -5.67 2.24
N ALA A 77 2.95 -5.35 0.97
CA ALA A 77 2.75 -3.98 0.50
C ALA A 77 1.79 -3.96 -0.70
N VAL A 78 1.17 -2.81 -0.93
CA VAL A 78 0.21 -2.61 -2.01
C VAL A 78 0.76 -1.57 -2.99
N LEU A 79 0.94 -1.98 -4.24
CA LEU A 79 1.40 -1.14 -5.33
C LEU A 79 0.20 -0.63 -6.12
N VAL A 80 0.04 0.69 -6.20
CA VAL A 80 -1.01 1.33 -7.00
C VAL A 80 -0.39 2.05 -8.20
N TYR A 81 -0.97 1.81 -9.37
CA TYR A 81 -0.59 2.42 -10.63
C TYR A 81 -1.53 3.60 -10.91
N PHE A 82 -0.94 4.76 -11.17
CA PHE A 82 -1.67 5.99 -11.46
C PHE A 82 -1.35 6.48 -12.87
N ILE A 83 -2.37 6.75 -13.68
CA ILE A 83 -2.19 7.49 -14.92
C ILE A 83 -2.41 8.98 -14.67
N CYS A 84 -1.54 9.82 -15.24
CA CYS A 84 -1.72 11.26 -15.26
C CYS A 84 -2.63 11.68 -16.42
N GLY A 85 -3.77 12.30 -16.14
CA GLY A 85 -4.64 12.86 -17.18
C GLY A 85 -4.02 14.01 -17.97
N ALA A 86 -2.98 14.67 -17.45
CA ALA A 86 -2.33 15.81 -18.12
C ALA A 86 -1.22 15.40 -19.10
N CYS A 87 -0.42 14.38 -18.76
CA CYS A 87 0.74 13.95 -19.57
C CYS A 87 0.74 12.47 -19.94
N SER A 88 -0.33 11.73 -19.59
CA SER A 88 -0.51 10.30 -19.86
C SER A 88 0.54 9.37 -19.26
N LYS A 89 1.51 9.89 -18.49
CA LYS A 89 2.53 9.07 -17.84
C LYS A 89 1.91 8.19 -16.76
N VAL A 90 2.30 6.92 -16.76
CA VAL A 90 2.00 5.99 -15.67
C VAL A 90 3.03 6.15 -14.55
N ASN A 91 2.54 6.37 -13.34
CA ASN A 91 3.29 6.52 -12.11
C ASN A 91 2.94 5.37 -11.16
N ARG A 92 3.80 5.11 -10.18
CA ARG A 92 3.69 3.97 -9.26
C ARG A 92 3.89 4.46 -7.83
N CYS A 93 2.97 4.14 -6.95
CA CYS A 93 3.08 4.44 -5.52
C CYS A 93 2.88 3.15 -4.74
N THR A 94 3.81 2.84 -3.84
CA THR A 94 3.67 1.73 -2.91
C THR A 94 3.18 2.26 -1.57
N TYR A 95 2.15 1.60 -1.05
CA TYR A 95 1.58 1.80 0.25
C TYR A 95 1.98 0.60 1.11
N ASP A 96 2.63 0.86 2.25
CA ASP A 96 3.09 -0.18 3.15
C ASP A 96 2.85 0.17 4.62
N PHE A 97 2.94 -0.86 5.47
CA PHE A 97 2.90 -0.75 6.92
C PHE A 97 4.12 -1.45 7.49
N SER A 98 5.00 -0.67 8.09
CA SER A 98 6.28 -1.10 8.65
C SER A 98 6.36 -0.76 10.14
N ASN A 99 7.51 -1.06 10.76
CA ASN A 99 7.80 -0.67 12.14
C ASN A 99 7.84 0.88 12.31
N HIS A 100 8.01 1.63 11.23
CA HIS A 100 7.95 3.09 11.22
C HIS A 100 6.51 3.63 11.03
N GLY A 101 5.53 2.74 10.95
CA GLY A 101 4.13 3.07 10.71
C GLY A 101 3.73 2.87 9.25
N LYS A 102 2.72 3.60 8.81
CA LYS A 102 2.26 3.56 7.41
C LYS A 102 3.10 4.50 6.56
N GLU A 103 3.55 4.05 5.40
CA GLU A 103 4.24 4.89 4.44
C GLU A 103 3.57 4.79 3.08
N ASN A 104 3.56 5.91 2.35
CA ASN A 104 3.26 5.94 0.93
C ASN A 104 4.47 6.54 0.20
N ARG A 105 5.03 5.80 -0.75
CA ARG A 105 6.26 6.20 -1.43
C ARG A 105 6.13 6.01 -2.93
N TRP A 106 6.52 7.04 -3.69
CA TRP A 106 6.57 6.99 -5.14
C TRP A 106 7.72 6.09 -5.61
N GLY A 107 7.36 4.93 -6.15
CA GLY A 107 8.28 3.86 -6.47
C GLY A 107 7.64 2.49 -6.25
N TYR A 108 8.46 1.45 -6.26
CA TYR A 108 8.05 0.07 -6.03
C TYR A 108 9.22 -0.82 -5.60
N TYR A 109 8.92 -1.93 -4.94
CA TYR A 109 9.91 -2.97 -4.66
C TYR A 109 10.23 -3.76 -5.93
N GLY A 110 11.52 -3.89 -6.27
CA GLY A 110 11.99 -4.52 -7.51
C GLY A 110 11.77 -6.04 -7.60
N ARG A 111 11.59 -6.71 -6.47
CA ARG A 111 11.45 -8.15 -6.27
C ARG A 111 10.23 -8.40 -5.38
N SER A 112 9.28 -9.12 -5.95
CA SER A 112 8.18 -9.75 -5.22
C SER A 112 8.46 -11.24 -5.10
N LEU A 113 8.23 -11.81 -3.91
CA LEU A 113 8.19 -13.27 -3.76
C LEU A 113 6.88 -13.84 -4.28
N GLN A 114 5.79 -13.09 -4.09
CA GLN A 114 4.44 -13.55 -4.43
C GLN A 114 3.51 -12.37 -4.72
N LEU A 115 2.71 -12.51 -5.77
CA LEU A 115 1.58 -11.65 -6.06
C LEU A 115 0.33 -12.25 -5.41
N MET A 116 -0.25 -11.53 -4.45
CA MET A 116 -1.38 -11.99 -3.64
C MET A 116 -2.72 -11.71 -4.32
N ALA A 117 -2.87 -10.53 -4.90
CA ALA A 117 -4.10 -10.10 -5.57
C ALA A 117 -3.82 -8.98 -6.59
N VAL A 118 -4.68 -8.87 -7.60
CA VAL A 118 -4.67 -7.80 -8.61
C VAL A 118 -6.09 -7.35 -8.91
N THR A 119 -6.31 -6.05 -9.01
CA THR A 119 -7.58 -5.46 -9.45
C THR A 119 -7.34 -4.25 -10.33
N ASN A 120 -8.27 -3.99 -11.23
CA ASN A 120 -8.30 -2.76 -12.02
C ASN A 120 -9.05 -1.70 -11.22
N LEU A 121 -8.56 -0.46 -11.28
CA LEU A 121 -9.17 0.66 -10.57
C LEU A 121 -9.61 1.72 -11.58
N TYR A 122 -10.60 2.50 -11.18
CA TYR A 122 -11.05 3.71 -11.88
C TYR A 122 -11.28 4.82 -10.85
N PHE A 123 -10.27 5.03 -10.01
CA PHE A 123 -10.39 5.77 -8.76
C PHE A 123 -9.49 7.02 -8.76
N SER A 124 -9.87 8.11 -8.10
CA SER A 124 -8.97 9.27 -8.00
C SER A 124 -7.83 9.00 -7.00
N TYR A 125 -6.68 9.66 -7.19
CA TYR A 125 -5.58 9.58 -6.22
C TYR A 125 -6.01 9.98 -4.81
N GLU A 126 -6.77 11.09 -4.71
CA GLU A 126 -7.27 11.60 -3.43
C GLU A 126 -8.07 10.56 -2.65
N LYS A 127 -8.93 9.79 -3.32
CA LYS A 127 -9.73 8.77 -2.64
C LYS A 127 -8.92 7.55 -2.20
N VAL A 128 -7.88 7.15 -2.96
CA VAL A 128 -6.93 6.13 -2.48
C VAL A 128 -6.24 6.62 -1.19
N GLU A 129 -5.81 7.89 -1.20
CA GLU A 129 -5.20 8.51 -0.03
C GLU A 129 -6.17 8.67 1.15
N ASP A 130 -7.46 8.93 0.92
CA ASP A 130 -8.46 8.98 1.97
C ASP A 130 -8.61 7.64 2.69
N VAL A 131 -8.66 6.53 1.93
CA VAL A 131 -8.67 5.18 2.51
C VAL A 131 -7.40 4.98 3.34
N PHE A 132 -6.23 5.28 2.78
CA PHE A 132 -4.94 5.14 3.46
C PHE A 132 -4.87 5.97 4.75
N ARG A 133 -5.32 7.23 4.70
CA ARG A 133 -5.37 8.13 5.87
C ARG A 133 -6.33 7.62 6.94
N GLY A 134 -7.51 7.15 6.54
CA GLY A 134 -8.57 6.66 7.44
C GLY A 134 -8.24 5.37 8.20
N MET A 135 -7.24 4.60 7.77
CA MET A 135 -6.90 3.30 8.40
C MET A 135 -6.13 3.39 9.74
N TRP A 136 -5.81 4.58 10.26
CA TRP A 136 -4.97 4.75 11.47
C TRP A 136 -5.55 4.14 12.76
N THR A 137 -6.89 4.08 12.89
CA THR A 137 -7.54 3.77 14.18
C THR A 137 -7.55 2.30 14.56
N LYS A 138 -7.30 1.39 13.60
CA LYS A 138 -7.42 -0.07 13.82
C LYS A 138 -6.09 -0.81 13.97
N TYR A 139 -4.99 -0.21 13.53
CA TYR A 139 -3.69 -0.88 13.48
C TYR A 139 -2.71 -0.22 14.45
N SER A 140 -2.67 -0.73 15.68
CA SER A 140 -1.54 -0.49 16.56
C SER A 140 -0.40 -1.45 16.21
N LEU A 141 0.85 -1.03 16.38
CA LEU A 141 2.05 -1.87 16.18
C LEU A 141 2.01 -3.18 16.99
N HIS A 142 1.13 -3.27 18.00
CA HIS A 142 0.96 -4.44 18.87
C HIS A 142 -0.10 -5.44 18.37
N GLY A 143 -1.03 -5.05 17.49
CA GLY A 143 -2.21 -5.86 17.17
C GLY A 143 -2.34 -6.35 15.74
N GLY A 144 -1.74 -5.66 14.76
CA GLY A 144 -1.86 -6.03 13.34
C GLY A 144 -0.50 -6.04 12.64
N ASN A 145 -0.26 -7.06 11.82
CA ASN A 145 0.95 -7.15 11.01
C ASN A 145 0.74 -6.50 9.62
N CYS A 146 1.84 -6.36 8.86
CA CYS A 146 1.80 -5.77 7.51
C CYS A 146 0.89 -6.51 6.52
N LYS A 147 0.68 -7.83 6.69
CA LYS A 147 -0.21 -8.64 5.85
C LYS A 147 -1.66 -8.27 6.07
N ASP A 148 -2.09 -8.19 7.33
CA ASP A 148 -3.47 -7.85 7.69
C ASP A 148 -3.80 -6.43 7.23
N TRP A 149 -2.87 -5.50 7.42
CA TRP A 149 -3.01 -4.14 6.95
C TRP A 149 -3.10 -4.05 5.42
N ALA A 150 -2.21 -4.73 4.69
CA ALA A 150 -2.21 -4.72 3.23
C ALA A 150 -3.50 -5.35 2.65
N CYS A 151 -3.99 -6.42 3.28
CA CYS A 151 -5.26 -7.05 2.93
C CYS A 151 -6.43 -6.07 3.10
N ASP A 152 -6.54 -5.41 4.26
CA ASP A 152 -7.61 -4.46 4.55
C ASP A 152 -7.55 -3.23 3.61
N PHE A 153 -6.35 -2.72 3.36
CA PHE A 153 -6.16 -1.59 2.46
C PHE A 153 -6.61 -1.93 1.04
N TYR A 154 -6.17 -3.09 0.54
CA TYR A 154 -6.56 -3.60 -0.77
C TYR A 154 -8.08 -3.76 -0.88
N ASN A 155 -8.72 -4.39 0.10
CA ASN A 155 -10.16 -4.62 0.09
C ASN A 155 -10.96 -3.30 0.14
N ARG A 156 -10.59 -2.36 1.02
CA ARG A 156 -11.29 -1.08 1.15
C ARG A 156 -11.17 -0.20 -0.08
N VAL A 157 -9.99 -0.15 -0.72
CA VAL A 157 -9.81 0.58 -1.99
C VAL A 157 -10.68 -0.05 -3.07
N ASN A 158 -10.74 -1.38 -3.14
CA ASN A 158 -11.55 -2.10 -4.12
C ASN A 158 -13.06 -1.86 -3.89
N GLU A 159 -13.54 -1.97 -2.65
CA GLU A 159 -14.94 -1.69 -2.28
C GLU A 159 -15.36 -0.26 -2.64
N LYS A 160 -14.53 0.72 -2.30
CA LYS A 160 -14.80 2.13 -2.61
C LYS A 160 -14.78 2.42 -4.11
N CYS A 161 -13.92 1.74 -4.86
CA CYS A 161 -13.89 1.84 -6.32
C CYS A 161 -15.19 1.27 -6.94
N GLU A 162 -15.67 0.13 -6.46
CA GLU A 162 -16.92 -0.47 -6.93
C GLU A 162 -18.14 0.38 -6.57
N GLU A 163 -18.20 0.95 -5.36
CA GLU A 163 -19.25 1.88 -4.93
C GLU A 163 -19.37 3.07 -5.90
N GLU A 164 -18.25 3.69 -6.26
CA GLU A 164 -18.22 4.81 -7.21
C GLU A 164 -18.62 4.39 -8.63
N ARG A 165 -18.19 3.21 -9.07
CA ARG A 165 -18.57 2.67 -10.38
C ARG A 165 -20.08 2.47 -10.47
N LEU A 166 -20.69 1.90 -9.43
CA LEU A 166 -22.13 1.69 -9.35
C LEU A 166 -22.89 3.02 -9.32
N TRP A 167 -22.42 3.99 -8.52
CA TRP A 167 -23.02 5.32 -8.44
C TRP A 167 -22.99 6.05 -9.78
N ASN A 168 -21.86 6.03 -10.48
CA ASN A 168 -21.72 6.65 -11.80
C ASN A 168 -22.62 5.99 -12.85
N ASN A 169 -22.74 4.66 -12.81
CA ASN A 169 -23.65 3.93 -13.70
C ASN A 169 -25.11 4.28 -13.42
N PHE A 170 -25.51 4.37 -12.15
CA PHE A 170 -26.86 4.75 -11.75
C PHE A 170 -27.23 6.14 -12.30
N TRP A 171 -26.38 7.15 -12.08
CA TRP A 171 -26.65 8.50 -12.58
C TRP A 171 -26.68 8.60 -14.10
N ARG A 172 -25.82 7.85 -14.79
CA ARG A 172 -25.86 7.78 -16.26
C ARG A 172 -27.20 7.23 -16.76
N VAL A 173 -27.73 6.18 -16.12
CA VAL A 173 -29.04 5.62 -16.48
C VAL A 173 -30.16 6.59 -16.12
N ALA A 174 -30.15 7.15 -14.91
CA ALA A 174 -31.15 8.12 -14.46
C ALA A 174 -31.22 9.34 -15.39
N HIS A 175 -30.07 9.87 -15.82
CA HIS A 175 -30.04 11.00 -16.75
C HIS A 175 -30.62 10.63 -18.13
N THR A 176 -30.31 9.44 -18.65
CA THR A 176 -30.90 8.97 -19.92
C THR A 176 -32.41 8.79 -19.82
N VAL A 177 -32.93 8.24 -18.71
CA VAL A 177 -34.37 8.03 -18.54
C VAL A 177 -35.10 9.36 -18.32
N LEU A 178 -34.56 10.25 -17.49
CA LEU A 178 -35.24 11.49 -17.12
C LEU A 178 -35.12 12.59 -18.19
N PHE A 179 -34.04 12.61 -18.98
CA PHE A 179 -33.75 13.68 -19.93
C PHE A 179 -33.55 13.23 -21.38
N GLY A 180 -33.51 11.91 -21.64
CA GLY A 180 -33.30 11.37 -22.99
C GLY A 180 -34.54 11.36 -23.89
N GLU A 181 -35.75 11.47 -23.34
CA GLU A 181 -37.01 11.44 -24.12
C GLU A 181 -37.32 12.75 -24.88
N TRP A 182 -36.57 13.83 -24.63
CA TRP A 182 -36.85 15.15 -25.24
C TRP A 182 -36.21 15.38 -26.63
N ARG A 183 -35.52 14.39 -27.22
CA ARG A 183 -34.78 14.58 -28.50
C ARG A 183 -35.37 13.89 -29.74
N THR A 184 -36.52 13.23 -29.67
CA THR A 184 -37.10 12.50 -30.83
C THR A 184 -38.49 12.98 -31.25
N GLN A 185 -38.83 14.25 -30.99
CA GLN A 185 -40.00 14.90 -31.58
C GLN A 185 -39.57 16.21 -32.28
N SER A 186 -38.96 16.08 -33.47
CA SER A 186 -38.82 17.17 -34.45
C SER A 186 -38.71 16.59 -35.85
#